data_AF-Q16B47-F1
#
_entry.id   AF-Q16B47-F1
#
_cell.length_a   1.000
_cell.length_b   1.000
_cell.length_c   1.000
_cell.angle_alpha   90.00
_cell.angle_beta   90.00
_cell.angle_gamma   90.00
#
_symmetry.space_group_name_H-M   'P 1'
#
loop_
_entity.id
_entity.type
_entity.pdbx_description
1 polymer ?
#
loop_
_entity_poly.entity_id
_entity_poly.type
_entity_poly.pdbx_seq_one_letter_code
_entity_poly.pdbx_strand_id
1 'polypeptide(L)'
;MNLIYPINFVGHDEWMESGYEPKLAHGDVITRDGEVLGNWRVVDYDHEDEYSSGQFEFLLDGESVVKFAEGFAMLDVRTSRGLALSNLTRTIREWHENE
;
A
#
# COMPACT_ATOMS: atom_id res chain seq x y z
N MET A 1 -3.34 -11.45 -13.57
CA MET A 1 -3.80 -10.54 -12.49
C MET A 1 -5.17 -10.02 -12.86
N ASN A 2 -6.08 -9.91 -11.89
CA ASN A 2 -7.42 -9.38 -12.11
C ASN A 2 -7.47 -7.94 -11.55
N LEU A 3 -7.15 -6.96 -12.39
CA LEU A 3 -7.10 -5.53 -12.01
C LEU A 3 -8.53 -4.98 -11.99
N ILE A 4 -9.23 -5.18 -10.88
CA ILE A 4 -10.65 -4.84 -10.77
C ILE A 4 -10.88 -3.44 -10.20
N TYR A 5 -9.90 -2.86 -9.53
CA TYR A 5 -9.98 -1.53 -8.91
C TYR A 5 -9.34 -0.46 -9.80
N PRO A 6 -9.72 0.83 -9.63
CA PRO A 6 -9.05 1.94 -10.30
C PRO A 6 -7.54 1.98 -10.03
N ILE A 7 -7.15 1.67 -8.78
CA ILE A 7 -5.77 1.56 -8.30
C ILE A 7 -5.64 0.21 -7.59
N ASN A 8 -4.65 -0.59 -7.94
CA ASN A 8 -4.44 -1.95 -7.43
C ASN A 8 -3.05 -2.05 -6.79
N PHE A 9 -2.99 -2.57 -5.57
CA PHE A 9 -1.75 -2.81 -4.82
C PHE A 9 -1.36 -4.28 -4.98
N VAL A 10 -0.45 -4.55 -5.90
CA VAL A 10 -0.03 -5.91 -6.26
C VAL A 10 0.76 -6.54 -5.12
N GLY A 11 0.41 -7.77 -4.71
CA GLY A 11 1.08 -8.47 -3.61
C GLY A 11 0.58 -8.08 -2.21
N HIS A 12 -0.31 -7.08 -2.08
CA HIS A 12 -0.83 -6.67 -0.77
C HIS A 12 -1.59 -7.81 -0.08
N ASP A 13 -2.41 -8.56 -0.81
CA ASP A 13 -3.15 -9.70 -0.25
C ASP A 13 -2.19 -10.82 0.17
N GLU A 14 -1.10 -11.04 -0.56
CA GLU A 14 -0.06 -12.03 -0.20
C GLU A 14 0.67 -11.63 1.10
N TRP A 15 1.03 -10.34 1.25
CA TRP A 15 1.58 -9.81 2.50
C TRP A 15 0.63 -10.02 3.67
N MET A 16 -0.66 -9.72 3.48
CA MET A 16 -1.70 -9.93 4.47
C MET A 16 -1.85 -11.40 4.88
N GLU A 17 -1.88 -12.31 3.91
CA GLU A 17 -2.05 -13.75 4.12
C GLU A 17 -0.81 -14.41 4.73
N SER A 18 0.38 -13.81 4.54
CA SER A 18 1.63 -14.30 5.11
C SER A 18 1.79 -14.07 6.62
N GLY A 19 0.88 -13.30 7.24
CA GLY A 19 1.09 -12.80 8.60
C GLY A 19 2.05 -11.62 8.65
N TYR A 20 1.98 -10.74 7.64
CA TYR A 20 2.77 -9.51 7.55
C TYR A 20 4.29 -9.73 7.38
N GLU A 21 4.72 -10.76 6.65
CA GLU A 21 6.15 -11.04 6.39
C GLU A 21 6.85 -9.82 5.74
N PRO A 22 7.94 -9.28 6.33
CA PRO A 22 8.62 -8.08 5.84
C PRO A 22 9.11 -8.16 4.38
N LYS A 23 9.45 -9.36 3.91
CA LYS A 23 9.89 -9.58 2.52
C LYS A 23 8.77 -9.44 1.49
N LEU A 24 7.51 -9.45 1.93
CA LEU A 24 6.32 -9.32 1.09
C LEU A 24 5.68 -7.94 1.25
N ALA A 25 6.20 -7.09 2.15
CA ALA A 25 5.68 -5.76 2.47
C ALA A 25 5.94 -4.72 1.38
N HIS A 26 5.86 -5.10 0.11
CA HIS A 26 6.06 -4.23 -1.04
C HIS A 26 5.43 -4.82 -2.32
N GLY A 27 5.22 -3.97 -3.32
CA GLY A 27 4.80 -4.40 -4.66
C GLY A 27 4.47 -3.23 -5.58
N ASP A 28 3.89 -3.53 -6.73
CA ASP A 28 3.53 -2.52 -7.73
C ASP A 28 2.17 -1.89 -7.42
N VAL A 29 2.03 -0.61 -7.78
CA VAL A 29 0.75 0.10 -7.82
C VAL A 29 0.36 0.27 -9.28
N ILE A 30 -0.74 -0.38 -9.68
CA ILE A 30 -1.15 -0.48 -11.09
C ILE A 30 -2.58 0.01 -11.26
N THR A 31 -2.84 0.79 -12.30
CA THR A 31 -4.20 1.20 -12.68
C THR A 31 -5.02 0.01 -13.18
N ARG A 32 -6.32 0.21 -13.37
CA ARG A 32 -7.19 -0.80 -13.99
C ARG A 32 -6.75 -1.20 -15.40
N ASP A 33 -6.16 -0.25 -16.13
CA ASP A 33 -5.75 -0.41 -17.53
C ASP A 33 -4.36 -1.03 -17.68
N GLY A 34 -3.70 -1.36 -16.57
CA GLY A 34 -2.38 -2.00 -16.56
C GLY A 34 -1.20 -1.01 -16.57
N GLU A 35 -1.45 0.29 -16.39
CA GLU A 35 -0.40 1.29 -16.22
C GLU A 35 0.25 1.16 -14.84
N VAL A 36 1.57 1.05 -14.80
CA VAL A 36 2.34 1.02 -13.55
C VAL A 36 2.60 2.46 -13.11
N LEU A 37 2.09 2.84 -11.94
CA LEU A 37 2.29 4.18 -11.38
C LEU A 37 3.54 4.25 -10.50
N GLY A 38 3.97 3.12 -9.94
CA GLY A 38 5.10 3.05 -9.02
C GLY A 38 4.97 1.87 -8.06
N ASN A 39 5.52 2.02 -6.86
CA ASN A 39 5.57 0.95 -5.88
C ASN A 39 4.94 1.35 -4.56
N TRP A 40 4.31 0.39 -3.89
CA TRP A 40 3.92 0.50 -2.50
C TRP A 40 4.88 -0.28 -1.62
N ARG A 41 5.00 0.13 -0.35
CA ARG A 41 5.61 -0.67 0.71
C ARG A 41 4.98 -0.37 2.06
N VAL A 42 5.24 -1.23 3.04
CA VAL A 42 4.92 -0.98 4.44
C VAL A 42 6.20 -0.95 5.25
N VAL A 43 6.34 0.09 6.07
CA VAL A 43 7.53 0.33 6.91
C VAL A 43 7.11 0.54 8.37
N ASP A 44 8.11 0.59 9.25
CA ASP A 44 7.98 0.95 10.66
C ASP A 44 6.99 0.09 11.46
N TYR A 45 6.93 -1.21 11.14
CA TYR A 45 6.13 -2.20 11.83
C TYR A 45 6.97 -3.40 12.31
N ASP A 46 6.51 -4.02 13.38
CA ASP A 46 7.01 -5.30 13.89
C ASP A 46 6.00 -6.40 13.56
N HIS A 47 6.38 -7.30 12.64
CA HIS A 47 5.52 -8.40 12.22
C HIS A 47 5.24 -9.45 13.31
N GLU A 48 6.03 -9.50 14.40
CA GLU A 48 5.80 -10.40 15.53
C GLU A 48 4.83 -9.81 16.57
N ASP A 49 4.47 -8.53 16.44
CA ASP A 49 3.54 -7.82 17.33
C ASP A 49 2.26 -7.41 16.57
N GLU A 50 1.16 -8.11 16.84
CA GLU A 50 -0.15 -7.86 16.22
C GLU A 50 -0.69 -6.43 16.47
N TYR A 51 -0.22 -5.76 17.53
CA TYR A 51 -0.57 -4.39 17.88
C TYR A 51 0.39 -3.36 17.29
N SER A 52 1.41 -3.80 16.56
CA SER A 52 2.41 -2.90 15.98
C SER A 52 1.77 -1.91 15.02
N SER A 53 2.13 -0.64 15.13
CA SER A 53 1.78 0.37 14.14
C SER A 53 2.61 0.17 12.86
N GLY A 54 2.31 0.94 11.82
CA GLY A 54 3.15 1.00 10.64
C GLY A 54 2.69 2.08 9.68
N GLN A 55 3.37 2.17 8.55
CA GLN A 55 3.08 3.17 7.53
C GLN A 55 3.08 2.56 6.14
N PHE A 56 1.99 2.77 5.40
CA PHE A 56 1.98 2.55 3.96
C PHE A 56 2.70 3.71 3.29
N GLU A 57 3.57 3.41 2.35
CA GLU A 57 4.27 4.39 1.53
C GLU A 57 4.07 4.08 0.05
N PHE A 58 3.94 5.14 -0.74
CA PHE A 58 3.92 5.09 -2.20
C PHE A 58 5.11 5.86 -2.76
N LEU A 59 5.85 5.21 -3.65
CA LEU A 59 6.94 5.79 -4.42
C LEU A 59 6.52 5.81 -5.90
N LEU A 60 6.67 6.96 -6.55
CA LEU A 60 6.40 7.08 -7.98
C LEU A 60 7.42 6.26 -8.78
N ASP A 61 7.01 5.68 -9.91
CA ASP A 61 7.94 4.96 -10.77
C ASP A 61 9.15 5.84 -11.17
N GLY A 62 10.34 5.28 -11.05
CA GLY A 62 11.60 6.00 -11.28
C GLY A 62 12.02 6.99 -10.18
N GLU A 63 11.20 7.21 -9.14
CA GLU A 63 11.55 8.04 -7.99
C GLU A 63 12.04 7.21 -6.80
N SER A 64 13.00 7.76 -6.05
CA SER A 64 13.52 7.15 -4.81
C SER A 64 12.91 7.77 -3.55
N VAL A 65 12.02 8.76 -3.70
CA VAL A 65 11.43 9.52 -2.59
C VAL A 65 9.97 9.11 -2.43
N VAL A 66 9.53 9.04 -1.18
CA VAL A 66 8.14 8.75 -0.85
C VAL A 66 7.27 9.93 -1.28
N LYS A 67 6.31 9.66 -2.16
CA LYS A 67 5.37 10.65 -2.69
C LYS A 67 4.17 10.81 -1.78
N PHE A 68 3.58 9.70 -1.33
CA PHE A 68 2.47 9.69 -0.38
C PHE A 68 2.70 8.64 0.70
N ALA A 69 2.20 8.91 1.91
CA ALA A 69 2.29 7.96 3.01
C ALA A 69 1.09 8.08 3.95
N GLU A 70 0.63 6.96 4.49
CA GLU A 70 -0.50 6.89 5.42
C GLU A 70 -0.18 5.90 6.55
N GLY A 71 -0.24 6.39 7.79
CA GLY A 71 0.02 5.59 8.98
C GLY A 71 -1.20 4.79 9.44
N PHE A 72 -0.99 3.60 9.98
CA PHE A 72 -2.01 2.83 10.70
C PHE A 72 -1.55 2.52 12.13
N ALA A 73 -2.51 2.39 13.04
CA ALA A 73 -2.24 2.28 14.46
C ALA A 73 -1.89 0.87 14.91
N MET A 74 -2.40 -0.17 14.24
CA MET A 74 -2.18 -1.58 14.58
C MET A 74 -2.28 -2.46 13.33
N LEU A 75 -1.41 -3.46 13.21
CA LEU A 75 -1.39 -4.42 12.10
C LEU A 75 -2.70 -5.18 12.01
N ASP A 76 -3.18 -5.78 13.11
CA ASP A 76 -4.35 -6.66 13.05
C ASP A 76 -5.71 -5.95 13.19
N VAL A 77 -5.70 -4.64 13.45
CA VAL A 77 -6.94 -3.85 13.44
C VAL A 77 -7.30 -3.47 12.01
N ARG A 78 -8.11 -4.34 11.39
CA ARG A 78 -8.64 -4.18 10.02
C ARG A 78 -9.15 -2.77 9.73
N THR A 79 -9.83 -2.13 10.69
CA THR A 79 -10.38 -0.78 10.51
C THR A 79 -9.30 0.29 10.34
N SER A 80 -8.23 0.25 11.15
CA SER A 80 -7.17 1.25 11.08
C SER A 80 -6.34 1.09 9.81
N ARG A 81 -5.89 -0.15 9.54
CA ARG A 81 -5.15 -0.49 8.32
C ARG A 81 -5.98 -0.24 7.06
N GLY A 82 -7.25 -0.65 7.05
CA GLY A 82 -8.15 -0.44 5.92
C GLY A 82 -8.44 1.03 5.64
N LEU A 83 -8.53 1.87 6.68
CA LEU A 83 -8.69 3.32 6.50
C LEU A 83 -7.42 3.94 5.89
N ALA A 84 -6.24 3.61 6.41
CA ALA A 84 -4.97 4.10 5.87
C ALA A 84 -4.79 3.74 4.39
N LEU A 85 -5.04 2.47 4.04
CA LEU A 85 -4.96 2.02 2.64
C LEU A 85 -6.02 2.72 1.77
N SER A 86 -7.23 2.95 2.28
CA SER A 86 -8.29 3.65 1.55
C SER A 86 -7.94 5.12 1.30
N ASN A 87 -7.36 5.80 2.29
CA ASN A 87 -6.86 7.16 2.13
C ASN A 87 -5.74 7.21 1.09
N LEU A 88 -4.74 6.33 1.19
CA LEU A 88 -3.63 6.28 0.25
C LEU A 88 -4.12 6.01 -1.19
N THR A 89 -5.02 5.04 -1.35
CA THR A 89 -5.66 4.71 -2.64
C THR A 89 -6.36 5.92 -3.24
N ARG A 90 -7.14 6.66 -2.43
CA ARG A 90 -7.84 7.86 -2.87
C ARG A 90 -6.84 8.94 -3.29
N THR A 91 -5.83 9.21 -2.47
CA THR A 91 -4.80 10.22 -2.76
C THR A 91 -4.05 9.93 -4.06
N ILE A 92 -3.64 8.68 -4.28
CA ILE A 92 -2.99 8.26 -5.53
C ILE A 92 -3.93 8.44 -6.72
N ARG A 93 -5.20 8.02 -6.60
CA ARG A 93 -6.17 8.16 -7.68
C ARG A 93 -6.43 9.63 -8.02
N GLU A 94 -6.68 10.46 -7.02
CA GLU A 94 -6.93 11.89 -7.21
C GLU A 94 -5.71 12.59 -7.81
N TRP A 95 -4.49 12.19 -7.42
CA TRP A 95 -3.28 12.71 -8.05
C TRP A 95 -3.19 12.29 -9.54
N HIS A 96 -3.38 11.01 -9.85
CA HIS A 96 -3.31 10.49 -11.23
C HIS A 96 -4.39 11.08 -12.15
N GLU A 97 -5.61 11.30 -11.66
CA GLU A 97 -6.73 11.86 -12.44
C GLU A 97 -6.57 13.38 -12.72
N ASN A 98 -5.69 14.08 -11.99
CA ASN A 98 -5.47 15.52 -12.12
C ASN A 98 -4.14 15.89 -12.81
N GLU A 99 -3.37 14.91 -13.28
CA GLU A 99 -2.23 15.11 -14.21
C GLU A 99 -2.69 15.20 -15.67
#